data_AF-A0A382A678-F1
#
_entry.id   AF-A0A382A678-F1
#
_cell.length_a   1.000
_cell.length_b   1.000
_cell.length_c   1.000
_cell.angle_alpha   90.00
_cell.angle_beta   90.00
_cell.angle_gamma   90.00
#
_symmetry.space_group_name_H-M   'P 1'
#
loop_
_entity.id
_entity.type
_entity.pdbx_description
1 polymer ?
#
loop_
_entity_poly.entity_id
_entity_poly.type
_entity_poly.pdbx_seq_one_letter_code
_entity_poly.pdbx_strand_id
1 'polypeptide(L)'
;MSLLVIAIDRDNDLGRKTGIRSPVLGREANVRASLELGLSDPEESDTNTMFAAIKTYDQLLEKGKKVEVVTICGDVRVGTKSDMKIANTLDQVISKTGATRAILVSDGAEDRELEPIIRSRLRIDSTRMVVVQQSRPIEDTLYTIIHKMEDPKIQRQFILPMALIALAWGLASLLGSSDIASGAIWVILGSYFLVKVAGWEEAIKKFYTDLLTVTSERVPLYSYAWLIAALMVIVGLTKG
;
A
#
# COMPACT_ATOMS: atom_id res chain seq x y z
N MET A 1 1.67 1.00 -40.41
CA MET A 1 1.17 1.29 -39.05
C MET A 1 2.38 1.48 -38.15
N SER A 2 2.51 2.64 -37.49
CA SER A 2 3.57 2.88 -36.51
C SER A 2 3.10 2.53 -35.11
N LEU A 3 3.99 1.90 -34.36
CA LEU A 3 3.84 1.57 -32.95
C LEU A 3 4.57 2.63 -32.12
N LEU A 4 3.96 3.08 -31.03
CA LEU A 4 4.57 4.06 -30.12
C LEU A 4 4.86 3.40 -28.77
N VAL A 5 6.11 3.41 -28.32
CA VAL A 5 6.46 3.02 -26.95
C VAL A 5 6.44 4.29 -26.11
N ILE A 6 5.60 4.32 -25.08
CA ILE A 6 5.35 5.49 -24.25
C ILE A 6 5.86 5.20 -22.84
N ALA A 7 6.89 5.92 -22.40
CA ALA A 7 7.17 6.09 -20.98
C ALA A 7 6.32 7.26 -20.48
N ILE A 8 5.65 7.08 -19.36
CA ILE A 8 4.78 8.10 -18.77
C ILE A 8 5.30 8.48 -17.39
N ASP A 9 5.18 9.76 -17.07
CA ASP A 9 5.56 10.38 -15.80
C ASP A 9 4.44 11.40 -15.50
N ARG A 10 3.60 11.14 -14.48
CA ARG A 10 2.42 11.98 -14.22
C ARG A 10 2.74 13.29 -13.50
N ASP A 11 3.74 13.34 -12.62
CA ASP A 11 4.04 14.51 -11.78
C ASP A 11 5.19 15.38 -12.32
N ASN A 12 5.67 15.04 -13.52
CA ASN A 12 6.66 15.78 -14.29
C ASN A 12 8.01 15.87 -13.58
N ASP A 13 8.46 14.74 -13.07
CA ASP A 13 9.73 14.64 -12.37
C ASP A 13 10.92 14.93 -13.29
N LEU A 14 10.87 14.47 -14.53
CA LEU A 14 11.88 14.79 -15.54
C LEU A 14 12.04 16.31 -15.69
N GLY A 15 10.94 17.03 -15.93
CA GLY A 15 10.99 18.48 -16.14
C GLY A 15 11.29 19.26 -14.87
N ARG A 16 10.87 18.77 -13.70
CA ARG A 16 11.12 19.40 -12.39
C ARG A 16 12.59 19.33 -12.00
N LYS A 17 13.23 18.17 -12.20
CA LYS A 17 14.59 17.88 -11.73
C LYS A 17 15.66 18.27 -12.75
N THR A 18 15.40 18.12 -14.05
CA THR A 18 16.41 18.35 -15.11
C THR A 18 16.16 19.62 -15.94
N GLY A 19 14.93 20.14 -15.95
CA GLY A 19 14.53 21.23 -16.86
C GLY A 19 14.22 20.77 -18.30
N ILE A 20 14.37 19.48 -18.62
CA ILE A 20 13.99 18.93 -19.92
C ILE A 20 12.46 18.98 -20.10
N ARG A 21 12.02 19.46 -21.27
CA ARG A 21 10.59 19.60 -21.56
C ARG A 21 10.01 18.35 -22.23
N SER A 22 8.86 17.91 -21.72
CA SER A 22 7.99 16.94 -22.38
C SER A 22 7.30 17.53 -23.63
N PRO A 23 7.08 16.75 -24.71
CA PRO A 23 7.46 15.34 -24.86
C PRO A 23 8.90 15.16 -25.35
N VAL A 24 9.58 14.12 -24.85
CA VAL A 24 10.91 13.73 -25.32
C VAL A 24 10.75 12.64 -26.38
N LEU A 25 10.88 12.99 -27.65
CA LEU A 25 10.66 12.09 -28.79
C LEU A 25 11.99 11.55 -29.34
N GLY A 26 12.03 10.25 -29.62
CA GLY A 26 13.15 9.57 -30.27
C GLY A 26 14.16 8.97 -29.29
N ARG A 27 14.84 7.91 -29.74
CA ARG A 27 15.72 7.09 -28.90
C ARG A 27 16.82 7.90 -28.21
N GLU A 28 17.63 8.63 -28.98
CA GLU A 28 18.78 9.38 -28.46
C GLU A 28 18.38 10.53 -27.52
N ALA A 29 17.20 11.13 -27.74
CA ALA A 29 16.67 12.14 -26.84
C ALA A 29 16.27 11.51 -25.50
N ASN A 30 15.62 10.34 -25.53
CA ASN A 30 15.23 9.61 -24.33
C ASN A 30 16.44 9.09 -23.54
N VAL A 31 17.49 8.61 -24.22
CA VAL A 31 18.75 8.17 -23.57
C VAL A 31 19.40 9.33 -22.82
N ARG A 32 19.52 10.50 -23.46
CA ARG A 32 20.10 11.68 -22.79
C ARG A 32 19.24 12.15 -21.63
N ALA A 33 17.93 12.21 -21.82
CA ALA A 33 17.01 12.63 -20.77
C ALA A 33 17.00 11.68 -19.57
N SER A 34 17.07 10.37 -19.80
CA SER A 34 17.15 9.39 -18.70
C SER A 34 18.49 9.45 -17.96
N LEU A 35 19.59 9.71 -18.67
CA LEU A 35 20.89 9.95 -18.04
C LEU A 35 20.91 11.23 -17.21
N GLU A 36 20.37 12.33 -17.72
CA GLU A 36 20.27 13.59 -16.97
C GLU A 36 19.38 13.46 -15.74
N LEU A 37 18.25 12.75 -15.85
CA LEU A 37 17.37 12.49 -14.72
C LEU A 37 18.06 11.64 -13.66
N GLY A 38 18.66 10.51 -14.05
CA GLY A 38 19.37 9.64 -13.11
C GLY A 38 20.62 10.28 -12.48
N LEU A 39 21.25 11.25 -13.16
CA LEU A 39 22.35 12.03 -12.57
C LEU A 39 21.84 13.12 -11.62
N SER A 40 20.68 13.72 -11.92
CA SER A 40 20.05 14.72 -11.06
C SER A 40 19.42 14.11 -9.81
N ASP A 41 18.81 12.94 -9.93
CA ASP A 41 18.18 12.19 -8.86
C ASP A 41 18.32 10.68 -9.11
N PRO A 42 19.34 10.03 -8.52
CA PRO A 42 19.56 8.59 -8.68
C PRO A 42 18.48 7.69 -8.06
N GLU A 43 17.64 8.22 -7.16
CA GLU A 43 16.58 7.45 -6.50
C GLU A 43 15.29 7.43 -7.30
N GLU A 44 15.20 8.26 -8.35
CA GLU A 44 14.03 8.38 -9.22
C GLU A 44 13.75 7.08 -10.00
N SER A 45 12.54 6.54 -9.86
CA SER A 45 12.10 5.35 -10.58
C SER A 45 11.75 5.62 -12.04
N ASP A 46 11.36 6.86 -12.40
CA ASP A 46 11.09 7.26 -13.79
C ASP A 46 12.29 7.02 -14.72
N THR A 47 13.51 7.18 -14.20
CA THR A 47 14.74 6.86 -14.94
C THR A 47 14.71 5.43 -15.49
N ASN A 48 14.27 4.47 -14.67
CA ASN A 48 14.15 3.08 -15.06
C ASN A 48 12.96 2.82 -16.00
N THR A 49 11.87 3.56 -15.85
CA THR A 49 10.74 3.57 -16.80
C THR A 49 11.21 3.96 -18.20
N MET A 50 11.98 5.04 -18.31
CA MET A 50 12.57 5.50 -19.58
C MET A 50 13.53 4.46 -20.17
N PHE A 51 14.43 3.88 -19.37
CA PHE A 51 15.33 2.82 -19.85
C PHE A 51 14.58 1.57 -20.32
N ALA A 52 13.50 1.19 -19.65
CA ALA A 52 12.66 0.08 -20.07
C ALA A 52 11.92 0.38 -21.39
N ALA A 53 11.47 1.62 -21.60
CA ALA A 53 10.90 2.06 -22.87
C ALA A 53 11.92 2.01 -24.01
N ILE A 54 13.14 2.52 -23.78
CA ILE A 54 14.25 2.46 -24.76
C ILE A 54 14.59 1.00 -25.10
N LYS A 55 14.73 0.13 -24.09
CA LYS A 55 14.98 -1.30 -24.30
C LYS A 55 13.87 -1.97 -25.10
N THR A 56 12.61 -1.61 -24.84
CA THR A 56 11.46 -2.15 -25.56
C THR A 56 11.46 -1.67 -27.02
N TYR A 57 11.80 -0.40 -27.26
CA TYR A 57 12.00 0.15 -28.59
C TYR A 57 13.09 -0.61 -29.36
N ASP A 58 14.27 -0.79 -28.76
CA ASP A 58 15.41 -1.49 -29.40
C ASP A 58 15.02 -2.92 -29.81
N GLN A 59 14.37 -3.65 -28.91
CA GLN A 59 13.89 -5.02 -29.18
C GLN A 59 12.84 -5.10 -30.31
N LEU A 60 12.04 -4.05 -30.50
CA LEU A 60 11.03 -3.99 -31.56
C LEU A 60 11.66 -3.58 -32.89
N LEU A 61 12.64 -2.69 -32.84
CA LEU A 61 13.41 -2.26 -34.00
C LEU A 61 14.21 -3.44 -34.58
N GLU A 62 14.88 -4.23 -33.74
CA GLU A 62 15.57 -5.47 -34.13
C GLU A 62 14.62 -6.48 -34.83
N LYS A 63 13.34 -6.49 -34.45
CA LYS A 63 12.29 -7.31 -35.06
C LYS A 63 11.71 -6.70 -36.35
N GLY A 64 12.30 -5.63 -36.87
CA GLY A 64 11.87 -4.94 -38.09
C GLY A 64 10.54 -4.21 -37.97
N LYS A 65 10.09 -3.88 -36.75
CA LYS A 65 8.85 -3.11 -36.56
C LYS A 65 9.11 -1.62 -36.76
N LYS A 66 8.17 -0.93 -37.41
CA LYS A 66 8.15 0.54 -37.46
C LYS A 66 7.68 1.06 -36.09
N VAL A 67 8.62 1.44 -35.25
CA VAL A 67 8.39 1.85 -33.86
C VAL A 67 9.04 3.21 -33.60
N GLU A 68 8.43 4.00 -32.73
CA GLU A 68 8.97 5.26 -32.18
C GLU A 68 8.90 5.20 -30.64
N VAL A 69 9.78 5.89 -29.94
CA VAL A 69 9.77 5.98 -28.47
C VAL A 69 9.56 7.42 -28.02
N VAL A 70 8.75 7.60 -26.99
CA VAL A 70 8.47 8.91 -26.40
C VAL A 70 8.37 8.81 -24.88
N THR A 71 8.88 9.82 -24.18
CA THR A 71 8.55 10.07 -22.77
C THR A 71 7.60 11.26 -22.70
N ILE A 72 6.46 11.08 -22.03
CA ILE A 72 5.44 12.12 -21.83
C ILE A 72 5.29 12.39 -20.35
N CYS A 73 5.67 13.59 -19.96
CA CYS A 73 5.52 14.10 -18.60
C CYS A 73 4.29 14.99 -18.45
N GLY A 74 3.63 14.88 -17.30
CA GLY A 74 2.45 15.62 -16.90
C GLY A 74 2.74 16.99 -16.31
N ASP A 75 2.04 17.37 -15.25
CA ASP A 75 2.24 18.63 -14.51
C ASP A 75 2.49 18.32 -13.04
N VAL A 76 3.37 19.10 -12.40
CA VAL A 76 3.69 19.00 -10.97
C VAL A 76 2.43 19.06 -10.10
N ARG A 77 1.39 19.76 -10.58
CA ARG A 77 0.05 19.68 -10.00
C ARG A 77 -0.67 18.49 -10.62
N VAL A 78 -0.47 17.33 -10.01
CA VAL A 78 -1.14 16.06 -10.33
C VAL A 78 -2.67 16.20 -10.32
N GLY A 79 -3.36 15.29 -11.01
CA GLY A 79 -4.81 15.34 -11.24
C GLY A 79 -5.16 15.93 -12.59
N THR A 80 -6.34 16.55 -12.72
CA THR A 80 -6.94 16.90 -14.02
C THR A 80 -6.04 17.75 -14.92
N LYS A 81 -5.26 18.67 -14.35
CA LYS A 81 -4.35 19.53 -15.13
C LYS A 81 -3.23 18.71 -15.79
N SER A 82 -2.64 17.79 -15.02
CA SER A 82 -1.63 16.87 -15.53
C SER A 82 -2.23 15.96 -16.61
N ASP A 83 -3.38 15.36 -16.32
CA ASP A 83 -4.09 14.46 -17.23
C ASP A 83 -4.42 15.14 -18.58
N MET A 84 -4.90 16.38 -18.54
CA MET A 84 -5.16 17.18 -19.76
C MET A 84 -3.87 17.52 -20.51
N LYS A 85 -2.78 17.84 -19.81
CA LYS A 85 -1.49 18.13 -20.44
C LYS A 85 -0.95 16.90 -21.16
N ILE A 86 -1.04 15.73 -20.54
CA ILE A 86 -0.64 14.45 -21.13
C ILE A 86 -1.49 14.15 -22.35
N ALA A 87 -2.82 14.29 -22.26
CA ALA A 87 -3.75 14.09 -23.37
C ALA A 87 -3.39 14.98 -24.59
N ASN A 88 -3.21 16.28 -24.37
CA ASN A 88 -2.86 17.24 -25.42
C ASN A 88 -1.48 16.96 -26.03
N THR A 89 -0.52 16.57 -25.18
CA THR A 89 0.84 16.24 -25.63
C THR A 89 0.82 14.97 -26.48
N LEU A 90 0.03 13.97 -26.08
CA LEU A 90 -0.16 12.74 -26.84
C LEU A 90 -0.75 13.03 -28.22
N ASP A 91 -1.73 13.93 -28.34
CA ASP A 91 -2.29 14.33 -29.65
C ASP A 91 -1.22 14.91 -30.58
N GLN A 92 -0.30 15.74 -30.05
CA GLN A 92 0.82 16.28 -30.81
C GLN A 92 1.82 15.19 -31.23
N VAL A 93 2.09 14.21 -30.37
CA VAL A 93 2.99 13.09 -30.69
C VAL A 93 2.38 12.20 -31.77
N ILE A 94 1.07 11.90 -31.68
CA ILE A 94 0.36 11.09 -32.67
C ILE A 94 0.38 11.77 -34.04
N SER A 95 0.10 13.08 -34.10
CA SER A 95 0.14 13.81 -35.37
C SER A 95 1.53 13.80 -36.03
N LYS A 96 2.62 13.86 -35.23
CA LYS A 96 4.00 13.79 -35.74
C LYS A 96 4.42 12.39 -36.18
N THR A 97 3.99 11.35 -35.47
CA THR A 97 4.47 9.96 -35.67
C THR A 97 3.55 9.11 -36.54
N GLY A 98 2.29 9.52 -36.70
CA GLY A 98 1.23 8.73 -37.34
C GLY A 98 0.93 7.41 -36.63
N ALA A 99 1.31 7.28 -35.35
CA ALA A 99 1.14 6.06 -34.59
C ALA A 99 -0.35 5.74 -34.38
N THR A 100 -0.69 4.45 -34.45
CA THR A 100 -2.06 3.97 -34.22
C THR A 100 -2.17 2.98 -33.07
N ARG A 101 -1.00 2.49 -32.60
CA ARG A 101 -0.87 1.50 -31.54
C ARG A 101 0.16 1.98 -30.53
N ALA A 102 0.00 1.59 -29.28
CA ALA A 102 0.90 1.95 -28.21
C ALA A 102 1.32 0.76 -27.33
N ILE A 103 2.53 0.83 -26.80
CA ILE A 103 2.96 0.06 -25.63
C ILE A 103 3.21 1.07 -24.52
N LEU A 104 2.47 0.91 -23.42
CA LEU A 104 2.62 1.78 -22.25
C LEU A 104 3.64 1.19 -21.28
N VAL A 105 4.58 2.01 -20.82
CA VAL A 105 5.59 1.69 -19.81
C VAL A 105 5.44 2.67 -18.65
N SER A 106 5.34 2.15 -17.44
CA SER A 106 5.16 2.93 -16.21
C SER A 106 5.75 2.18 -15.01
N ASP A 107 6.18 2.91 -13.98
CA ASP A 107 6.65 2.39 -12.69
C ASP A 107 5.58 2.29 -11.61
N GLY A 108 4.50 3.06 -11.72
CA GLY A 108 3.49 3.23 -10.68
C GLY A 108 2.10 2.69 -10.99
N ALA A 109 1.28 2.60 -9.94
CA ALA A 109 -0.17 2.42 -10.08
C ALA A 109 -0.86 3.74 -10.47
N GLU A 110 -0.34 4.88 -10.01
CA GLU A 110 -0.91 6.22 -10.25
C GLU A 110 -0.87 6.62 -11.73
N ASP A 111 0.22 6.29 -12.40
CA ASP A 111 0.38 6.48 -13.84
C ASP A 111 -0.54 5.59 -14.67
N ARG A 112 -0.91 4.41 -14.17
CA ARG A 112 -1.84 3.50 -14.86
C ARG A 112 -3.25 4.08 -14.91
N GLU A 113 -3.59 5.01 -14.01
CA GLU A 113 -4.85 5.76 -14.09
C GLU A 113 -4.96 6.57 -15.39
N LEU A 114 -3.85 6.83 -16.08
CA LEU A 114 -3.80 7.51 -17.38
C LEU A 114 -4.07 6.56 -18.56
N GLU A 115 -4.08 5.24 -18.33
CA GLU A 115 -4.33 4.25 -19.37
C GLU A 115 -5.62 4.51 -20.17
N PRO A 116 -6.77 4.87 -19.56
CA PRO A 116 -7.99 5.23 -20.29
C PRO A 116 -7.80 6.42 -21.25
N ILE A 117 -7.01 7.43 -20.85
CA ILE A 117 -6.73 8.62 -21.66
C ILE A 117 -5.90 8.26 -22.90
N ILE A 118 -4.95 7.34 -22.74
CA ILE A 118 -4.14 6.84 -23.85
C ILE A 118 -4.98 5.94 -24.76
N ARG A 119 -5.78 5.04 -24.17
CA ARG A 119 -6.69 4.15 -24.90
C ARG A 119 -7.72 4.90 -25.75
N SER A 120 -8.13 6.10 -25.34
CA SER A 120 -9.05 6.92 -26.12
C SER A 120 -8.45 7.44 -27.43
N ARG A 121 -7.12 7.41 -27.57
CA ARG A 121 -6.37 7.94 -28.73
C ARG A 121 -5.62 6.86 -29.51
N LEU A 122 -5.11 5.84 -28.82
CA LEU A 122 -4.30 4.77 -29.38
C LEU A 122 -4.78 3.41 -28.91
N ARG A 123 -4.68 2.40 -29.78
CA ARG A 123 -4.90 1.01 -29.36
C ARG A 123 -3.69 0.54 -28.56
N ILE A 124 -3.86 0.34 -27.25
CA ILE A 124 -2.80 -0.22 -26.41
C ILE A 124 -2.71 -1.73 -26.65
N ASP A 125 -1.58 -2.16 -27.20
CA ASP A 125 -1.29 -3.58 -27.48
C ASP A 125 -0.79 -4.31 -26.24
N SER A 126 -0.06 -3.60 -25.38
CA SER A 126 0.58 -4.15 -24.19
C SER A 126 0.87 -3.03 -23.19
N THR A 127 0.78 -3.36 -21.90
CA THR A 127 1.20 -2.51 -20.79
C THR A 127 2.34 -3.23 -20.07
N ARG A 128 3.42 -2.52 -19.81
CA ARG A 128 4.60 -3.03 -19.11
C ARG A 128 4.83 -2.22 -17.84
N MET A 129 4.87 -2.90 -16.71
CA MET A 129 5.20 -2.30 -15.42
C MET A 129 6.67 -2.51 -15.10
N VAL A 130 7.34 -1.47 -14.63
CA VAL A 130 8.75 -1.46 -14.27
C VAL A 130 8.88 -1.13 -12.80
N VAL A 131 9.08 -2.15 -11.96
CA VAL A 131 9.24 -1.93 -10.53
C VAL A 131 10.73 -1.95 -10.20
N VAL A 132 11.24 -0.85 -9.65
CA VAL A 132 12.61 -0.79 -9.11
C VAL A 132 12.63 -1.58 -7.81
N GLN A 133 13.38 -2.68 -7.78
CA GLN A 133 13.47 -3.53 -6.61
C GLN A 133 14.38 -2.89 -5.56
N GLN A 134 13.79 -2.10 -4.66
CA GLN A 134 14.48 -1.54 -3.49
C GLN A 134 14.35 -2.51 -2.30
N SER A 135 15.46 -2.84 -1.65
CA SER A 135 15.42 -3.41 -0.31
C SER A 135 15.05 -2.30 0.67
N ARG A 136 13.79 -2.21 1.09
CA ARG A 136 13.36 -1.19 2.06
C ARG A 136 14.24 -1.23 3.33
N PRO A 137 14.55 -0.07 3.96
CA PRO A 137 15.12 -0.08 5.29
C PRO A 137 14.06 -0.57 6.27
N ILE A 138 14.48 -1.42 7.21
CA ILE A 138 13.68 -1.94 8.31
C ILE A 138 13.04 -0.80 9.14
N GLU A 139 13.60 0.40 9.06
CA GLU A 139 13.25 1.60 9.83
C GLU A 139 11.83 2.11 9.59
N ASP A 140 11.36 2.21 8.34
CA ASP A 140 9.98 2.67 8.06
C ASP A 140 8.92 1.67 8.55
N THR A 141 9.27 0.38 8.50
CA THR A 141 8.41 -0.68 9.02
C THR A 141 8.32 -0.58 10.53
N LEU A 142 9.45 -0.36 11.21
CA LEU A 142 9.50 -0.15 12.66
C LEU A 142 8.77 1.13 13.08
N TYR A 143 8.99 2.25 12.37
CA TYR A 143 8.31 3.52 12.64
C TYR A 143 6.79 3.37 12.51
N THR A 144 6.32 2.70 11.45
CA THR A 144 4.90 2.44 11.24
C THR A 144 4.31 1.53 12.32
N ILE A 145 5.03 0.49 12.75
CA ILE A 145 4.57 -0.40 13.83
C ILE A 145 4.45 0.38 15.14
N ILE A 146 5.47 1.16 15.51
CA ILE A 146 5.50 1.93 16.75
C ILE A 146 4.37 2.96 16.75
N HIS A 147 4.21 3.75 15.69
CA HIS A 147 3.12 4.74 15.59
C HIS A 147 1.73 4.09 15.62
N LYS A 148 1.56 2.91 15.02
CA LYS A 148 0.27 2.19 15.10
C LYS A 148 -0.04 1.64 16.48
N MET A 149 0.98 1.34 17.29
CA MET A 149 0.79 0.96 18.69
C MET A 149 0.34 2.14 19.58
N GLU A 150 0.47 3.38 19.10
CA GLU A 150 -0.03 4.58 19.79
C GLU A 150 -1.52 4.86 19.50
N ASP A 151 -2.11 4.22 18.49
CA ASP A 151 -3.54 4.39 18.18
C ASP A 151 -4.41 3.84 19.33
N PRO A 152 -5.31 4.65 19.93
CA PRO A 152 -6.20 4.24 21.01
C PRO A 152 -7.04 3.00 20.69
N LYS A 153 -7.39 2.78 19.42
CA LYS A 153 -8.14 1.61 18.97
C LYS A 153 -7.30 0.34 19.05
N ILE A 154 -6.05 0.39 18.58
CA ILE A 154 -5.09 -0.73 18.66
C ILE A 154 -4.74 -1.00 20.12
N GLN A 155 -4.49 0.04 20.91
CA GLN A 155 -4.19 -0.08 22.34
C GLN A 155 -5.30 -0.81 23.09
N ARG A 156 -6.56 -0.40 22.90
CA ARG A 156 -7.70 -1.05 23.56
C ARG A 156 -7.93 -2.48 23.08
N GLN A 157 -7.68 -2.76 21.81
CA GLN A 157 -8.02 -4.06 21.21
C GLN A 157 -6.91 -5.11 21.35
N PHE A 158 -5.65 -4.69 21.59
CA PHE A 158 -4.50 -5.60 21.64
C PHE A 158 -3.62 -5.38 22.89
N ILE A 159 -3.24 -4.15 23.20
CA ILE A 159 -2.32 -3.86 24.31
C ILE A 159 -3.01 -4.05 25.66
N LEU A 160 -4.26 -3.59 25.82
CA LEU A 160 -5.00 -3.69 27.08
C LEU A 160 -5.28 -5.14 27.52
N PRO A 161 -5.76 -6.06 26.66
CA PRO A 161 -5.89 -7.48 27.03
C PRO A 161 -4.56 -8.11 27.44
N MET A 162 -3.49 -7.84 26.69
CA MET A 162 -2.14 -8.34 26.99
C MET A 162 -1.63 -7.83 28.35
N ALA A 163 -1.85 -6.54 28.65
CA ALA A 163 -1.45 -5.93 29.91
C ALA A 163 -2.23 -6.51 31.10
N LEU A 164 -3.54 -6.72 30.96
CA LEU A 164 -4.36 -7.33 32.00
C LEU A 164 -3.94 -8.77 32.30
N ILE A 165 -3.58 -9.53 31.26
CA ILE A 165 -3.09 -10.90 31.40
C ILE A 165 -1.73 -10.93 32.10
N ALA A 166 -0.80 -10.05 31.70
CA ALA A 166 0.50 -9.92 32.37
C ALA A 166 0.35 -9.51 33.84
N LEU A 167 -0.58 -8.60 34.14
CA LEU A 167 -0.88 -8.16 35.51
C LEU A 167 -1.50 -9.28 36.36
N ALA A 168 -2.47 -10.02 35.81
CA ALA A 168 -3.06 -11.16 36.47
C ALA A 168 -2.02 -12.25 36.76
N TRP A 169 -1.10 -12.51 35.82
CA TRP A 169 0.00 -13.45 36.00
C TRP A 169 0.94 -13.02 37.12
N GLY A 170 1.38 -11.76 37.11
CA GLY A 170 2.28 -11.21 38.12
C GLY A 170 1.67 -11.27 39.52
N LEU A 171 0.40 -10.89 39.67
CA LEU A 171 -0.32 -10.97 40.95
C LEU A 171 -0.46 -12.41 41.44
N ALA A 172 -0.78 -13.36 40.56
CA ALA A 172 -0.96 -14.75 40.95
C ALA A 172 0.37 -15.44 41.30
N SER A 173 1.47 -15.05 40.65
CA SER A 173 2.82 -15.50 40.99
C SER A 173 3.24 -15.02 42.38
N LEU A 174 2.96 -13.74 42.72
CA LEU A 174 3.23 -13.19 44.05
C LEU A 174 2.43 -13.87 45.17
N LEU A 175 1.22 -14.34 44.89
CA LEU A 175 0.34 -15.03 45.85
C LEU A 175 0.63 -16.54 45.99
N GLY A 176 1.71 -17.04 45.39
CA GLY A 176 2.15 -18.43 45.50
C GLY A 176 1.24 -19.45 44.79
N SER A 177 0.41 -19.02 43.84
CA SER A 177 -0.54 -19.87 43.11
C SER A 177 -0.19 -19.95 41.61
N SER A 178 1.11 -20.14 41.34
CA SER A 178 1.75 -20.15 40.02
C SER A 178 1.09 -21.12 39.02
N ASP A 179 0.76 -22.33 39.48
CA ASP A 179 0.46 -23.44 38.57
C ASP A 179 -0.96 -23.34 37.98
N ILE A 180 -1.91 -22.83 38.75
CA ILE A 180 -3.30 -22.62 38.30
C ILE A 180 -3.40 -21.36 37.43
N ALA A 181 -2.62 -20.33 37.77
CA ALA A 181 -2.62 -19.05 37.07
C ALA A 181 -2.11 -19.16 35.62
N SER A 182 -1.03 -19.93 35.42
CA SER A 182 -0.44 -20.11 34.09
C SER A 182 -1.40 -20.78 33.10
N GLY A 183 -2.13 -21.82 33.54
CA GLY A 183 -3.11 -22.51 32.70
C GLY A 183 -4.33 -21.64 32.35
N ALA A 184 -4.90 -20.95 33.33
CA ALA A 184 -6.07 -20.09 33.14
C ALA A 184 -5.79 -18.95 32.14
N ILE A 185 -4.59 -18.37 32.19
CA ILE A 185 -4.15 -17.32 31.26
C ILE A 185 -4.18 -17.79 29.81
N TRP A 186 -3.60 -18.96 29.52
CA TRP A 186 -3.55 -19.49 28.16
C TRP A 186 -4.94 -19.85 27.62
N VAL A 187 -5.83 -20.35 28.48
CA VAL A 187 -7.23 -20.63 28.12
C VAL A 187 -7.98 -19.35 27.78
N ILE A 188 -7.82 -18.29 28.57
CA ILE A 188 -8.47 -17.00 28.32
C ILE A 188 -7.92 -16.34 27.06
N LEU A 189 -6.60 -16.33 26.89
CA LEU A 189 -5.93 -15.75 25.72
C LEU A 189 -6.31 -16.50 24.44
N GLY A 190 -6.27 -17.84 24.47
CA GLY A 190 -6.67 -18.68 23.35
C GLY A 190 -8.14 -18.52 22.98
N SER A 191 -9.03 -18.46 23.98
CA SER A 191 -10.46 -18.22 23.77
C SER A 191 -10.71 -16.85 23.15
N TYR A 192 -9.99 -15.81 23.59
CA TYR A 192 -10.10 -14.46 23.04
C TYR A 192 -9.68 -14.42 21.56
N PHE A 193 -8.54 -15.04 21.22
CA PHE A 193 -8.09 -15.11 19.83
C PHE A 193 -9.05 -15.92 18.94
N LEU A 194 -9.59 -17.03 19.44
CA LEU A 194 -10.57 -17.84 18.71
C LEU A 194 -11.83 -17.03 18.36
N VAL A 195 -12.39 -16.30 19.31
CA VAL A 195 -13.57 -15.45 19.09
C VAL A 195 -13.29 -14.38 18.02
N LYS A 196 -12.11 -13.76 18.09
CA LYS A 196 -11.70 -12.67 17.20
C LYS A 196 -11.40 -13.14 15.78
N VAL A 197 -10.72 -14.29 15.63
CA VAL A 197 -10.40 -14.89 14.33
C VAL A 197 -11.64 -15.50 13.68
N ALA A 198 -12.54 -16.10 14.46
CA ALA A 198 -13.77 -16.68 13.94
C ALA A 198 -14.86 -15.63 13.64
N GLY A 199 -14.65 -14.36 13.98
CA GLY A 199 -15.61 -13.28 13.73
C GLY A 199 -16.90 -13.43 14.53
N TRP A 200 -16.89 -14.18 15.63
CA TRP A 200 -18.08 -14.49 16.44
C TRP A 200 -18.51 -13.35 17.36
N GLU A 201 -17.90 -12.17 17.21
CA GLU A 201 -18.16 -10.99 18.03
C GLU A 201 -19.64 -10.61 18.02
N GLU A 202 -20.30 -10.67 16.87
CA GLU A 202 -21.74 -10.35 16.75
C GLU A 202 -22.64 -11.46 17.28
N ALA A 203 -22.27 -12.73 17.09
CA ALA A 203 -23.03 -13.87 17.58
C ALA A 203 -23.02 -13.93 19.11
N ILE A 204 -21.86 -13.66 19.72
CA ILE A 204 -21.70 -13.59 21.18
C ILE A 204 -22.39 -12.34 21.71
N LYS A 205 -22.28 -11.18 21.03
CA LYS A 205 -23.05 -9.98 21.42
C LYS A 205 -24.54 -10.23 21.37
N LYS A 206 -25.08 -10.88 20.34
CA LYS A 206 -26.51 -11.23 20.28
C LYS A 206 -26.89 -12.18 21.40
N PHE A 207 -26.14 -13.27 21.60
CA PHE A 207 -26.38 -14.21 22.70
C PHE A 207 -26.35 -13.53 24.07
N TYR A 208 -25.39 -12.64 24.32
CA TYR A 208 -25.31 -11.86 25.56
C TYR A 208 -26.42 -10.83 25.68
N THR A 209 -26.80 -10.15 24.59
CA THR A 209 -27.87 -9.15 24.61
C THR A 209 -29.22 -9.83 24.83
N ASP A 210 -29.43 -11.01 24.26
CA ASP A 210 -30.61 -11.84 24.51
C ASP A 210 -30.65 -12.35 25.96
N LEU A 211 -29.49 -12.60 26.57
CA LEU A 211 -29.37 -12.96 27.99
C LEU A 211 -29.51 -11.75 28.94
N LEU A 212 -29.07 -10.56 28.50
CA LEU A 212 -28.98 -9.31 29.28
C LEU A 212 -30.09 -8.30 28.95
N THR A 213 -31.10 -8.64 28.14
CA THR A 213 -32.30 -7.80 27.91
C THR A 213 -33.12 -7.56 29.19
N VAL A 214 -32.69 -8.07 30.34
CA VAL A 214 -33.15 -7.65 31.67
C VAL A 214 -32.48 -6.35 32.16
N THR A 215 -31.32 -5.92 31.64
CA THR A 215 -30.66 -4.68 32.10
C THR A 215 -29.86 -4.00 30.99
N SER A 216 -30.37 -2.84 30.60
CA SER A 216 -30.03 -2.07 29.40
C SER A 216 -28.66 -1.39 29.42
N GLU A 217 -28.11 -1.32 28.20
CA GLU A 217 -27.29 -0.26 27.61
C GLU A 217 -25.91 0.16 28.16
N ARG A 218 -25.01 0.24 27.16
CA ARG A 218 -23.62 0.72 27.16
C ARG A 218 -22.66 -0.26 27.82
N VAL A 219 -21.53 -0.49 27.14
CA VAL A 219 -20.43 -1.33 27.62
C VAL A 219 -19.30 -0.38 28.04
N PRO A 220 -19.44 0.35 29.17
CA PRO A 220 -18.35 1.11 29.78
C PRO A 220 -17.26 0.15 30.29
N LEU A 221 -16.12 0.67 30.76
CA LEU A 221 -14.99 -0.10 31.31
C LEU A 221 -15.40 -1.22 32.30
N TYR A 222 -16.56 -1.10 32.96
CA TYR A 222 -17.17 -2.12 33.81
C TYR A 222 -17.44 -3.46 33.11
N SER A 223 -17.49 -3.49 31.78
CA SER A 223 -17.65 -4.69 30.97
C SER A 223 -16.46 -5.63 30.95
N TYR A 224 -15.28 -5.23 31.41
CA TYR A 224 -14.15 -6.15 31.61
C TYR A 224 -13.96 -6.48 33.10
N ALA A 225 -14.69 -5.81 33.99
CA ALA A 225 -14.66 -6.08 35.42
C ALA A 225 -15.25 -7.45 35.77
N TRP A 226 -16.21 -7.96 35.00
CA TRP A 226 -16.73 -9.32 35.20
C TRP A 226 -15.71 -10.41 34.85
N LEU A 227 -14.80 -10.16 33.89
CA LEU A 227 -13.70 -11.08 33.58
C LEU A 227 -12.71 -11.15 34.73
N ILE A 228 -12.39 -10.00 35.33
CA ILE A 228 -11.54 -9.91 36.53
C ILE A 228 -12.23 -10.58 37.73
N ALA A 229 -13.54 -10.34 37.92
CA ALA A 229 -14.32 -10.96 38.97
C ALA A 229 -14.44 -12.48 38.79
N ALA A 230 -14.67 -12.96 37.56
CA ALA A 230 -14.70 -14.39 37.24
C ALA A 230 -13.34 -15.06 37.50
N LEU A 231 -12.24 -14.39 37.13
CA LEU A 231 -10.88 -14.82 37.47
C LEU A 231 -10.68 -14.92 38.99
N MET A 232 -11.11 -13.91 39.75
CA MET A 232 -11.00 -13.92 41.22
C MET A 232 -11.86 -15.01 41.87
N VAL A 233 -13.06 -15.27 41.35
CA VAL A 233 -13.95 -16.34 41.83
C VAL A 233 -13.37 -17.72 41.55
N ILE A 234 -12.80 -17.94 40.37
CA ILE A 234 -12.10 -19.19 40.03
C ILE A 234 -10.91 -19.40 40.98
N VAL A 235 -10.10 -18.36 41.20
CA VAL A 235 -8.98 -18.42 42.14
C VAL A 235 -9.46 -18.69 43.57
N GLY A 236 -10.57 -18.09 44.00
CA GLY A 236 -11.18 -18.31 45.32
C GLY A 236 -11.71 -19.73 45.50
N LEU A 237 -12.39 -20.29 44.50
CA LEU A 237 -12.91 -21.67 44.51
C LEU A 237 -11.82 -22.74 44.51
N THR A 238 -10.61 -22.41 44.04
CA THR A 238 -9.47 -23.34 44.08
C THR A 238 -8.70 -23.33 45.41
N LYS A 239 -9.01 -22.39 46.32
CA LYS A 239 -8.38 -22.26 47.64
C LYS A 239 -9.31 -22.64 48.81
N GLY A 240 -10.58 -22.96 48.55
CA GLY A 240 -11.51 -23.58 49.50
C GLY A 240 -11.73 -25.04 49.13
#